data_AF-A0A7S0S9L7-F1
#
_entry.id   AF-A0A7S0S9L7-F1
#
_cell.length_a   1.000
_cell.length_b   1.000
_cell.length_c   1.000
_cell.angle_alpha   90.00
_cell.angle_beta   90.00
_cell.angle_gamma   90.00
#
_symmetry.space_group_name_H-M   'P 1'
#
loop_
_entity.id
_entity.type
_entity.pdbx_description
1 polymer ?
#
loop_
_entity_poly.entity_id
_entity_poly.type
_entity_poly.pdbx_seq_one_letter_code
_entity_poly.pdbx_strand_id
1 'polypeptide(L)'
;MALRQSAADVAALTASAPPTPSSLQIGGVALDGGRQSGAAVQAVSGSDVFASHDFDAVDFINRLFPDETSLSSGVDPLVAKLKLRVRRVDAEILQAVRSQSTGGARAKADLEQAQTAIFELNSRIQDIKGKAEQSEVMVQEICRDIKKLDCAKRHLTGTITALRRLSMLVSAVQQLETMAVRRQYRDSANLLEAVSQLSTHFHGYNDIPKVAELQKKHGAVKSDLRAHVFEDFHSTWLPSVIAQDPSAAPRLADACLVVDALEPHVREELVGNLTSKELVNYTSVFDGSIAGAHGDQSRLEAVDRRYAWVKRNLKAKEELWGVFPPQWRVPQLLCMSLCRLTKTHLLEILDTAGPTDVQVLLQALHRTIEFEREMDEYFGAGGSGADDGGGDGSDEAGQEDDDEKDGASAGQVRAKYERMRKEKEVAEQRGGRALPMDSAAASLAKASFRGVISGSFEDHLGPYVELEERQLMDMLDTLVVEETWGKVSGLGGDAEVAGQSSSSMGGDGGGGG
;
A
#
# COMPACT_ATOMS: atom_id res chain seq x y z
N MET A 1 3.19 35.46 11.84
CA MET A 1 4.45 35.39 12.63
C MET A 1 4.31 35.93 14.05
N ALA A 2 3.60 37.04 14.29
CA ALA A 2 3.41 37.61 15.64
C ALA A 2 2.72 36.69 16.67
N LEU A 3 1.85 35.77 16.24
CA LEU A 3 1.15 34.82 17.14
C LEU A 3 1.99 33.60 17.55
N ARG A 4 3.10 33.31 16.86
CA ARG A 4 4.02 32.23 17.27
C ARG A 4 5.00 32.69 18.35
N GLN A 5 5.32 33.99 18.38
CA GLN A 5 6.17 34.58 19.42
C GLN A 5 5.48 34.55 20.79
N SER A 6 4.18 34.84 20.84
CA SER A 6 3.41 34.85 22.09
C SER A 6 3.21 33.45 22.72
N ALA A 7 3.29 32.37 21.94
CA ALA A 7 3.21 31.01 22.48
C ALA A 7 4.55 30.52 23.05
N ALA A 8 5.68 31.05 22.56
CA ALA A 8 7.01 30.72 23.06
C ALA A 8 7.30 31.39 24.41
N ASP A 9 6.85 32.64 24.62
CA ASP A 9 7.03 33.34 25.89
C ASP A 9 6.20 32.75 27.04
N VAL A 10 5.04 32.14 26.73
CA VAL A 10 4.22 31.44 27.74
C VAL A 10 4.82 30.08 28.12
N ALA A 11 5.55 29.43 27.21
CA ALA A 11 6.26 28.18 27.51
C ALA A 11 7.56 28.38 28.30
N ALA A 12 8.18 29.57 28.23
CA ALA A 12 9.39 29.88 29.01
C ALA A 12 9.08 30.17 30.50
N LEU A 13 7.85 30.56 30.84
CA LEU A 13 7.42 30.82 32.22
C LEU A 13 6.95 29.55 32.98
N THR A 14 6.80 28.42 32.30
CA THR A 14 6.36 27.14 32.91
C THR A 14 7.49 26.16 33.20
N ALA A 15 8.74 26.53 32.88
CA ALA A 15 9.94 25.73 33.14
C ALA A 15 10.72 26.26 34.37
N SER A 16 10.10 26.24 35.55
CA SER A 16 10.84 26.26 36.82
C SER A 16 10.27 25.16 37.70
N ALA A 17 10.96 24.03 37.69
CA ALA A 17 10.58 22.84 38.46
C ALA A 17 10.64 23.13 39.97
N PRO A 18 9.71 22.59 40.77
CA PRO A 18 9.75 22.69 42.22
C PRO A 18 10.87 21.80 42.79
N PRO A 19 11.59 22.20 43.85
CA PRO A 19 12.53 21.32 44.51
C PRO A 19 11.75 20.19 45.22
N THR A 20 12.07 18.95 44.86
CA THR A 20 11.53 17.74 45.49
C THR A 20 11.94 17.64 46.97
N PRO A 21 11.05 17.17 47.86
CA PRO A 21 11.33 17.00 49.27
C PRO A 21 12.22 15.77 49.48
N SER A 22 13.39 15.97 50.08
CA SER A 22 14.21 14.86 50.58
C SER A 22 13.53 14.25 51.80
N SER A 23 13.12 13.01 51.62
CA SER A 23 12.72 11.99 52.60
C SER A 23 13.36 12.14 53.98
N LEU A 24 12.52 12.36 54.99
CA LEU A 24 12.82 12.12 56.40
C LEU A 24 11.97 10.93 56.86
N GLN A 25 12.65 9.79 57.06
CA GLN A 25 12.13 8.62 57.74
C GLN A 25 11.86 8.95 59.21
N ILE A 26 10.65 8.67 59.66
CA ILE A 26 10.32 8.50 61.07
C ILE A 26 10.84 7.12 61.48
N GLY A 27 11.89 7.10 62.31
CA GLY A 27 12.36 5.95 63.08
C GLY A 27 12.51 6.38 64.53
N GLY A 28 11.77 5.72 65.42
CA GLY A 28 11.54 6.17 66.79
C GLY A 28 12.68 5.93 67.78
N VAL A 29 12.51 6.63 68.91
CA VAL A 29 12.87 6.27 70.28
C VAL A 29 14.35 5.92 70.56
N ALA A 30 15.08 6.87 71.14
CA ALA A 30 16.02 6.58 72.22
C ALA A 30 16.25 7.84 73.05
N LEU A 31 16.05 7.68 74.35
CA LEU A 31 16.50 8.56 75.41
C LEU A 31 18.03 8.71 75.31
N ASP A 32 18.55 9.92 75.22
CA ASP A 32 19.88 10.20 75.76
C ASP A 32 20.02 11.68 76.14
N GLY A 33 20.52 11.89 77.35
CA GLY A 33 20.75 13.19 77.93
C GLY A 33 22.00 13.82 77.35
N GLY A 34 21.99 15.14 77.22
CA GLY A 34 23.20 15.83 76.74
C GLY A 34 22.98 17.26 76.33
N ARG A 35 22.25 18.05 77.13
CA ARG A 35 22.23 19.50 76.94
C ARG A 35 23.47 20.09 77.63
N GLN A 36 24.55 20.16 76.86
CA GLN A 36 25.69 21.04 77.14
C GLN A 36 25.22 22.49 77.05
N SER A 37 24.77 23.04 78.18
CA SER A 37 24.85 24.49 78.41
C SER A 37 26.23 24.79 78.96
N GLY A 38 27.17 25.02 78.05
CA GLY A 38 28.42 25.71 78.32
C GLY A 38 28.15 27.19 78.57
N ALA A 39 27.74 27.52 79.79
CA ALA A 39 27.97 28.82 80.37
C ALA A 39 28.64 28.55 81.73
N ALA A 40 29.97 28.58 81.69
CA ALA A 40 30.84 28.32 82.81
C ALA A 40 30.56 29.29 83.96
N VAL A 41 29.67 28.90 84.87
CA VAL A 41 29.85 29.24 86.28
C VAL A 41 30.92 28.28 86.74
N GLN A 42 32.17 28.76 86.69
CA GLN A 42 33.30 28.11 87.31
C GLN A 42 32.96 28.00 88.80
N ALA A 43 32.38 26.85 89.16
CA ALA A 43 32.11 26.46 90.53
C ALA A 43 33.42 26.62 91.27
N VAL A 44 33.45 27.59 92.18
CA VAL A 44 34.52 27.70 93.16
C VAL A 44 34.41 26.42 93.98
N SER A 45 35.21 25.42 93.61
CA SER A 45 35.46 24.21 94.35
C SER A 45 36.23 24.56 95.62
N GLY A 46 35.56 25.24 96.54
CA GLY A 46 35.80 25.08 97.96
C GLY A 46 34.65 24.22 98.48
N SER A 47 34.94 23.00 98.90
CA SER A 47 34.01 22.19 99.70
C SER A 47 33.37 23.11 100.74
N ASP A 48 32.05 23.25 100.71
CA ASP A 48 31.34 24.12 101.65
C ASP A 48 31.42 23.49 103.04
N VAL A 49 32.45 23.87 103.79
CA VAL A 49 32.79 23.32 105.12
C VAL A 49 31.58 23.42 106.06
N PHE A 50 30.71 24.40 105.83
CA PHE A 50 29.49 24.68 106.60
C PHE A 50 28.31 23.75 106.27
N ALA A 51 28.37 22.95 105.21
CA ALA A 51 27.30 22.03 104.81
C ALA A 51 27.51 20.58 105.28
N SER A 52 28.61 20.29 106.01
CA SER A 52 28.89 18.95 106.54
C SER A 52 28.15 18.69 107.86
N HIS A 53 27.57 17.49 108.00
CA HIS A 53 26.73 17.12 109.16
C HIS A 53 27.53 16.91 110.46
N ASP A 54 28.87 16.86 110.37
CA ASP A 54 29.83 16.74 111.48
C ASP A 54 30.61 18.06 111.72
N PHE A 55 30.09 19.20 111.26
CA PHE A 55 30.74 20.50 111.45
C PHE A 55 30.76 20.89 112.94
N ASP A 56 31.91 20.71 113.58
CA ASP A 56 32.16 21.23 114.92
C ASP A 56 32.64 22.68 114.83
N ALA A 57 31.72 23.60 115.18
CA ALA A 57 32.00 25.03 115.21
C ALA A 57 33.14 25.38 116.18
N VAL A 58 33.30 24.64 117.27
CA VAL A 58 34.33 24.90 118.29
C VAL A 58 35.71 24.52 117.76
N ASP A 59 35.83 23.34 117.14
CA ASP A 59 37.09 22.86 116.55
C ASP A 59 37.52 23.70 115.34
N PHE A 60 36.56 24.18 114.54
CA PHE A 60 36.81 25.10 113.44
C PHE A 60 37.30 26.48 113.91
N ILE A 61 36.68 27.05 114.95
CA ILE A 61 37.09 28.34 115.53
C ILE A 61 38.48 28.21 116.17
N ASN A 62 38.76 27.12 116.90
CA ASN A 62 40.05 26.86 117.53
C ASN A 62 41.18 26.66 116.51
N ARG A 63 40.90 26.09 115.33
CA ARG A 63 41.88 26.02 114.22
C ARG A 63 42.14 27.37 113.55
N LEU A 64 41.13 28.25 113.50
CA LEU A 64 41.25 29.57 112.92
C LEU A 64 41.95 30.57 113.86
N PHE A 65 41.79 30.38 115.17
CA PHE A 65 42.38 31.22 116.22
C PHE A 65 42.98 30.36 117.36
N PRO A 66 44.20 29.80 117.18
CA PRO A 66 44.80 28.89 118.16
C PRO A 66 45.30 29.55 119.45
N ASP A 67 45.68 30.83 119.41
CA ASP A 67 46.30 31.57 120.53
C ASP A 67 45.58 32.92 120.80
N GLU A 68 45.59 33.40 122.06
CA GLU A 68 44.92 34.65 122.49
C GLU A 68 45.39 35.90 121.73
N THR A 69 46.64 35.92 121.25
CA THR A 69 47.15 37.01 120.41
C THR A 69 46.47 37.05 119.03
N SER A 70 46.13 35.90 118.45
CA SER A 70 45.44 35.80 117.16
C SER A 70 43.97 36.20 117.21
N LEU A 71 43.32 36.08 118.38
CA LEU A 71 41.98 36.60 118.63
C LEU A 71 41.92 38.12 118.57
N SER A 72 42.93 38.81 119.12
CA SER A 72 42.97 40.28 119.16
C SER A 72 43.32 40.93 117.82
N SER A 73 44.13 40.28 116.97
CA SER A 73 44.58 40.87 115.70
C SER A 73 43.95 40.25 114.45
N GLY A 74 43.41 39.04 114.53
CA GLY A 74 42.96 38.24 113.38
C GLY A 74 41.45 38.24 113.13
N VAL A 75 40.64 38.52 114.17
CA VAL A 75 39.17 38.47 114.08
C VAL A 75 38.63 39.60 113.22
N ASP A 76 39.05 40.85 113.45
CA ASP A 76 38.55 42.01 112.69
C ASP A 76 38.86 41.93 111.19
N PRO A 77 40.08 41.56 110.74
CA PRO A 77 40.38 41.35 109.33
C PRO A 77 39.58 40.21 108.69
N LEU A 78 39.35 39.11 109.43
CA LEU A 78 38.56 37.98 108.93
C LEU A 78 37.08 38.36 108.81
N VAL A 79 36.51 39.03 109.82
CA VAL A 79 35.15 39.56 109.78
C VAL A 79 35.00 40.57 108.63
N ALA A 80 36.00 41.42 108.39
CA ALA A 80 36.02 42.32 107.24
C ALA A 80 36.04 41.56 105.91
N LYS A 81 36.85 40.49 105.80
CA LYS A 81 36.92 39.63 104.60
C LYS A 81 35.61 38.88 104.35
N LEU A 82 34.98 38.34 105.39
CA LEU A 82 33.68 37.69 105.32
C LEU A 82 32.58 38.69 104.94
N LYS A 83 32.54 39.87 105.57
CA LYS A 83 31.60 40.94 105.21
C LYS A 83 31.79 41.39 103.75
N LEU A 84 33.03 41.45 103.26
CA LEU A 84 33.32 41.78 101.87
C LEU A 84 32.91 40.65 100.92
N ARG A 85 33.09 39.39 101.32
CA ARG A 85 32.64 38.21 100.56
C ARG A 85 31.12 38.13 100.49
N VAL A 86 30.42 38.37 101.60
CA VAL A 86 28.94 38.45 101.65
C VAL A 86 28.47 39.57 100.72
N ARG A 87 29.03 40.78 100.82
CA ARG A 87 28.69 41.89 99.91
C ARG A 87 28.96 41.56 98.44
N ARG A 88 30.02 40.80 98.15
CA ARG A 88 30.35 40.38 96.78
C ARG A 88 29.34 39.37 96.25
N VAL A 89 29.00 38.35 97.04
CA VAL A 89 28.01 37.34 96.69
C VAL A 89 26.63 37.97 96.55
N ASP A 90 26.24 38.89 97.43
CA ASP A 90 24.99 39.64 97.31
C ASP A 90 24.95 40.47 96.02
N ALA A 91 26.05 41.11 95.65
CA ALA A 91 26.15 41.84 94.38
C ALA A 91 26.06 40.91 93.16
N GLU A 92 26.73 39.75 93.20
CA GLU A 92 26.66 38.72 92.15
C GLU A 92 25.24 38.14 92.01
N ILE A 93 24.57 37.82 93.13
CA ILE A 93 23.18 37.35 93.15
C ILE A 93 22.24 38.41 92.62
N LEU A 94 22.36 39.66 93.06
CA LEU A 94 21.53 40.76 92.56
C LEU A 94 21.73 40.98 91.06
N GLN A 95 22.96 40.87 90.56
CA GLN A 95 23.24 40.95 89.13
C GLN A 95 22.65 39.77 88.36
N ALA A 96 22.80 38.54 88.87
CA ALA A 96 22.25 37.34 88.26
C ALA A 96 20.71 37.38 88.22
N VAL A 97 20.04 37.73 89.32
CA VAL A 97 18.58 37.86 89.41
C VAL A 97 18.07 38.96 88.46
N ARG A 98 18.77 40.10 88.36
CA ARG A 98 18.43 41.15 87.38
C ARG A 98 18.61 40.66 85.94
N SER A 99 19.70 39.94 85.64
CA SER A 99 19.95 39.39 84.30
C SER A 99 18.95 38.30 83.90
N GLN A 100 18.51 37.47 84.85
CA GLN A 100 17.49 36.44 84.63
C GLN A 100 16.10 37.04 84.47
N SER A 101 15.75 38.07 85.27
CA SER A 101 14.49 38.81 85.16
C SER A 101 14.39 39.53 83.81
N THR A 102 15.45 40.23 83.40
CA THR A 102 15.51 40.91 82.10
C THR A 102 15.59 39.92 80.93
N GLY A 103 16.35 38.83 81.05
CA GLY A 103 16.42 37.77 80.04
C GLY A 103 15.11 37.02 79.86
N GLY A 104 14.39 36.73 80.94
CA GLY A 104 13.07 36.09 80.89
C GLY A 104 12.00 36.98 80.26
N ALA A 105 11.99 38.28 80.60
CA ALA A 105 11.09 39.25 79.97
C ALA A 105 11.38 39.41 78.47
N ARG A 106 12.66 39.43 78.09
CA ARG A 106 13.10 39.55 76.68
C ARG A 106 12.78 38.29 75.87
N ALA A 107 13.07 37.11 76.42
CA ALA A 107 12.72 35.84 75.78
C ALA A 107 11.20 35.70 75.58
N LYS A 108 10.39 36.17 76.54
CA LYS A 108 8.93 36.19 76.40
C LYS A 108 8.48 37.15 75.30
N ALA A 109 9.05 38.36 75.25
CA ALA A 109 8.76 39.33 74.20
C ALA A 109 9.15 38.82 72.80
N ASP A 110 10.32 38.19 72.67
CA ASP A 110 10.78 37.60 71.40
C ASP A 110 9.86 36.45 70.95
N LEU A 111 9.34 35.67 71.90
CA LEU A 111 8.40 34.57 71.63
C LEU A 111 7.03 35.09 71.19
N GLU A 112 6.52 36.13 71.85
CA GLU A 112 5.29 36.83 71.44
C GLU A 112 5.44 37.48 70.05
N GLN A 113 6.60 38.08 69.77
CA GLN A 113 6.92 38.64 68.47
C GLN A 113 6.99 37.57 67.37
N ALA A 114 7.68 36.44 67.64
CA ALA A 114 7.74 35.31 66.73
C ALA A 114 6.35 34.71 66.48
N GLN A 115 5.52 34.59 67.51
CA GLN A 115 4.15 34.10 67.39
C GLN A 115 3.30 35.02 66.50
N THR A 116 3.43 36.33 66.68
CA THR A 116 2.76 37.35 65.85
C THR A 116 3.22 37.26 64.40
N ALA A 117 4.52 37.12 64.15
CA ALA A 117 5.08 36.96 62.80
C ALA A 117 4.61 35.66 62.13
N ILE A 118 4.45 34.57 62.88
CA ILE A 118 3.89 33.30 62.38
C ILE A 118 2.42 33.47 61.99
N PHE A 119 1.62 34.14 62.82
CA PHE A 119 0.22 34.43 62.48
C PHE A 119 0.11 35.30 61.23
N GLU A 120 0.96 36.31 61.10
CA GLU A 120 1.02 37.16 59.90
C GLU A 120 1.43 36.36 58.67
N LEU A 121 2.44 35.48 58.78
CA LEU A 121 2.87 34.61 57.70
C LEU A 121 1.76 33.64 57.28
N ASN A 122 1.06 33.03 58.24
CA ASN A 122 -0.05 32.12 57.94
C ASN A 122 -1.19 32.86 57.22
N SER A 123 -1.49 34.10 57.63
CA SER A 123 -2.45 34.96 56.92
C SER A 123 -2.00 35.23 55.49
N ARG A 124 -0.73 35.62 55.28
CA ARG A 124 -0.18 35.87 53.94
C ARG A 124 -0.20 34.62 53.06
N ILE A 125 0.09 33.44 53.63
CA ILE A 125 0.03 32.17 52.91
C ILE A 125 -1.42 31.86 52.49
N GLN A 126 -2.39 32.08 53.38
CA GLN A 126 -3.81 31.90 53.04
C GLN A 126 -4.26 32.88 51.94
N ASP A 127 -3.82 34.14 51.99
CA ASP A 127 -4.11 35.13 50.95
C ASP A 127 -3.49 34.74 49.60
N ILE A 128 -2.24 34.29 49.59
CA ILE A 128 -1.56 33.81 48.38
C ILE A 128 -2.28 32.58 47.82
N LYS A 129 -2.67 31.64 48.68
CA LYS A 129 -3.43 30.45 48.28
C LYS A 129 -4.77 30.83 47.65
N GLY A 130 -5.51 31.75 48.28
CA GLY A 130 -6.78 32.23 47.74
C GLY A 130 -6.61 32.95 46.39
N LYS A 131 -5.59 33.79 46.26
CA LYS A 131 -5.25 34.44 44.98
C LYS A 131 -4.80 33.46 43.90
N ALA A 132 -4.06 32.42 44.28
CA ALA A 132 -3.63 31.37 43.36
C ALA A 132 -4.81 30.54 42.85
N GLU A 133 -5.75 30.18 43.72
CA GLU A 133 -6.99 29.47 43.34
C GLU A 133 -7.87 30.33 42.43
N GLN A 134 -8.02 31.64 42.75
CA GLN A 134 -8.71 32.58 41.86
C GLN A 134 -8.01 32.73 40.51
N SER A 135 -6.67 32.75 40.49
CA SER A 135 -5.87 32.83 39.26
C SER A 135 -6.01 31.54 38.43
N GLU A 136 -6.07 30.38 39.08
CA GLU A 136 -6.30 29.10 38.40
C GLU A 136 -7.66 29.09 37.70
N VAL A 137 -8.74 29.48 38.40
CA VAL A 137 -10.08 29.56 37.82
C VAL A 137 -10.10 30.53 36.64
N MET A 138 -9.49 31.71 36.79
CA MET A 138 -9.39 32.70 35.72
C MET A 138 -8.67 32.13 34.48
N VAL A 139 -7.55 31.43 34.67
CA VAL A 139 -6.79 30.81 33.56
C VAL A 139 -7.59 29.69 32.91
N GLN A 140 -8.30 28.86 33.69
CA GLN A 140 -9.16 27.80 33.15
C GLN A 140 -10.28 28.38 32.27
N GLU A 141 -10.88 29.51 32.67
CA GLU A 141 -11.88 30.21 31.86
C GLU A 141 -11.28 30.76 30.56
N ILE A 142 -10.10 31.39 30.62
CA ILE A 142 -9.38 31.88 29.44
C ILE A 142 -9.09 30.71 28.48
N CYS A 143 -8.57 29.59 28.98
CA CYS A 143 -8.30 28.41 28.17
C CYS A 143 -9.56 27.81 27.54
N ARG A 144 -10.69 27.83 28.25
CA ARG A 144 -11.99 27.39 27.71
C ARG A 144 -12.43 28.28 26.56
N ASP A 145 -12.28 29.59 26.68
CA ASP A 145 -12.71 30.53 25.65
C ASP A 145 -11.77 30.51 24.43
N ILE A 146 -10.45 30.31 24.64
CA ILE A 146 -9.50 30.04 23.55
C ILE A 146 -9.90 28.78 22.77
N LYS A 147 -10.29 27.70 23.45
CA LYS A 147 -10.78 26.47 22.79
C LYS A 147 -12.03 26.72 21.96
N LYS A 148 -13.01 27.46 22.49
CA LYS A 148 -14.23 27.84 21.74
C LYS A 148 -13.88 28.66 20.50
N LEU A 149 -12.96 29.62 20.64
CA LEU A 149 -12.52 30.46 19.52
C LEU A 149 -11.77 29.64 18.47
N ASP A 150 -10.97 28.66 18.88
CA ASP A 150 -10.30 27.73 17.96
C ASP A 150 -11.30 26.84 17.21
N CYS A 151 -12.32 26.30 17.91
CA CYS A 151 -13.42 25.59 17.28
C CYS A 151 -14.16 26.47 16.26
N ALA A 152 -14.50 27.71 16.63
CA ALA A 152 -15.13 28.67 15.74
C ALA A 152 -14.26 28.97 14.51
N LYS A 153 -12.96 29.21 14.70
CA LYS A 153 -12.00 29.44 13.62
C LYS A 153 -11.92 28.24 12.67
N ARG A 154 -11.84 27.02 13.21
CA ARG A 154 -11.80 25.79 12.42
C ARG A 154 -13.09 25.62 11.60
N HIS A 155 -14.25 25.80 12.22
CA HIS A 155 -15.54 25.72 11.53
C HIS A 155 -15.66 26.79 10.44
N LEU A 156 -15.31 28.04 10.74
CA LEU A 156 -15.33 29.13 9.75
C LEU A 156 -14.38 28.86 8.58
N THR A 157 -13.15 28.40 8.87
CA THR A 157 -12.17 28.06 7.83
C THR A 157 -12.66 26.89 6.96
N GLY A 158 -13.26 25.87 7.58
CA GLY A 158 -13.88 24.74 6.90
C GLY A 158 -15.01 25.20 5.98
N THR A 159 -15.93 26.02 6.50
CA THR A 159 -17.05 26.58 5.72
C THR A 159 -16.58 27.44 4.55
N ILE A 160 -15.60 28.32 4.76
CA ILE A 160 -15.02 29.14 3.69
C ILE A 160 -14.40 28.27 2.60
N THR A 161 -13.66 27.23 2.99
CA THR A 161 -13.03 26.29 2.05
C THR A 161 -14.08 25.50 1.26
N ALA A 162 -15.12 25.00 1.93
CA ALA A 162 -16.22 24.30 1.29
C ALA A 162 -16.99 25.20 0.30
N LEU A 163 -17.31 26.44 0.68
CA LEU A 163 -17.96 27.41 -0.20
C LEU A 163 -17.10 27.77 -1.41
N ARG A 164 -15.79 27.95 -1.21
CA ARG A 164 -14.86 28.23 -2.32
C ARG A 164 -14.78 27.05 -3.29
N ARG A 165 -14.68 25.82 -2.78
CA ARG A 165 -14.69 24.59 -3.60
C ARG A 165 -16.02 24.43 -4.34
N LEU A 166 -17.14 24.78 -3.70
CA LEU A 166 -18.46 24.73 -4.33
C LEU A 166 -18.57 25.75 -5.47
N SER A 167 -18.12 26.99 -5.23
CA SER A 167 -18.06 28.01 -6.29
C SER A 167 -17.19 27.54 -7.46
N MET A 168 -16.04 26.93 -7.17
CA MET A 168 -15.15 26.39 -8.18
C MET A 168 -15.80 25.24 -8.96
N LEU A 169 -16.52 24.33 -8.28
CA LEU A 169 -17.26 23.24 -8.92
C LEU A 169 -18.36 23.79 -9.84
N VAL A 170 -19.14 24.77 -9.40
CA VAL A 170 -20.19 25.41 -10.22
C VAL A 170 -19.58 26.00 -11.49
N SER A 171 -18.51 26.80 -11.37
CA SER A 171 -17.84 27.40 -12.52
C SER A 171 -17.22 26.35 -13.45
N ALA A 172 -16.60 25.31 -12.89
CA ALA A 172 -15.98 24.25 -13.68
C ALA A 172 -17.02 23.41 -14.44
N VAL A 173 -18.17 23.08 -13.84
CA VAL A 173 -19.26 22.38 -14.53
C VAL A 173 -19.83 23.23 -15.67
N GLN A 174 -20.02 24.54 -15.46
CA GLN A 174 -20.49 25.45 -16.52
C GLN A 174 -19.48 25.58 -17.68
N GLN A 175 -18.19 25.65 -17.36
CA GLN A 175 -17.13 25.64 -18.37
C GLN A 175 -17.12 24.32 -19.14
N LEU A 176 -17.19 23.19 -18.43
CA LEU A 176 -17.23 21.86 -19.04
C LEU A 176 -18.43 21.69 -19.98
N GLU A 177 -19.62 22.16 -19.58
CA GLU A 177 -20.82 22.16 -20.44
C GLU A 177 -20.59 22.97 -21.73
N THR A 178 -19.95 24.14 -21.62
CA THR A 178 -19.62 24.97 -22.79
C THR A 178 -18.59 24.31 -23.70
N MET A 179 -17.55 23.68 -23.14
CA MET A 179 -16.51 22.99 -23.90
C MET A 179 -17.05 21.72 -24.57
N ALA A 180 -17.95 21.00 -23.90
CA ALA A 180 -18.61 19.80 -24.42
C ALA A 180 -19.45 20.10 -25.66
N VAL A 181 -20.22 21.20 -25.65
CA VAL A 181 -21.00 21.65 -26.80
C VAL A 181 -20.11 22.07 -27.97
N ARG A 182 -18.94 22.66 -27.69
CA ARG A 182 -17.96 23.08 -28.71
C ARG A 182 -17.08 21.93 -29.22
N ARG A 183 -17.25 20.70 -28.71
CA ARG A 183 -16.42 19.53 -29.03
C ARG A 183 -14.91 19.76 -28.81
N GLN A 184 -14.56 20.56 -27.81
CA GLN A 184 -13.16 20.77 -27.41
C GLN A 184 -12.72 19.65 -26.46
N TYR A 185 -12.39 18.49 -27.01
CA TYR A 185 -12.19 17.27 -26.24
C TYR A 185 -11.00 17.33 -25.27
N ARG A 186 -9.85 17.87 -25.69
CA ARG A 186 -8.65 17.98 -24.82
C ARG A 186 -8.93 18.78 -23.55
N ASP A 187 -9.52 19.97 -23.68
CA ASP A 187 -9.85 20.81 -22.53
C ASP A 187 -10.98 20.20 -21.69
N SER A 188 -11.94 19.53 -22.34
CA SER A 188 -13.02 18.81 -21.66
C SER A 188 -12.49 17.66 -20.82
N ALA A 189 -11.48 16.91 -21.28
CA ALA A 189 -10.87 15.81 -20.51
C ALA A 189 -10.23 16.33 -19.21
N ASN A 190 -9.40 17.38 -19.32
CA ASN A 190 -8.74 18.00 -18.17
C ASN A 190 -9.75 18.56 -17.15
N LEU A 191 -10.78 19.28 -17.64
CA LEU A 191 -11.84 19.82 -16.80
C LEU A 191 -12.70 18.71 -16.19
N LEU A 192 -12.97 17.64 -16.92
CA LEU A 192 -13.74 16.50 -16.42
C LEU A 192 -13.02 15.80 -15.27
N GLU A 193 -11.70 15.60 -15.36
CA GLU A 193 -10.91 15.02 -14.28
C GLU A 193 -10.95 15.93 -13.03
N ALA A 194 -10.72 17.23 -13.21
CA ALA A 194 -10.78 18.21 -12.12
C ALA A 194 -12.18 18.28 -11.47
N VAL A 195 -13.24 18.27 -12.27
CA VAL A 195 -14.63 18.26 -11.79
C VAL A 195 -14.95 16.94 -11.08
N SER A 196 -14.44 15.81 -11.59
CA SER A 196 -14.60 14.49 -10.95
C SER A 196 -13.97 14.48 -9.57
N GLN A 197 -12.71 14.93 -9.45
CA GLN A 197 -12.01 15.07 -8.17
C GLN A 197 -12.76 16.01 -7.21
N LEU A 198 -13.21 17.18 -7.68
CA LEU A 198 -14.00 18.09 -6.85
C LEU A 198 -15.33 17.49 -6.42
N SER A 199 -15.99 16.75 -7.30
CA SER A 199 -17.25 16.07 -7.00
C SER A 199 -17.06 15.04 -5.89
N THR A 200 -15.94 14.31 -5.81
CA THR A 200 -15.65 13.35 -4.71
C THR A 200 -15.78 13.98 -3.32
N HIS A 201 -15.24 15.19 -3.13
CA HIS A 201 -15.33 15.92 -1.86
C HIS A 201 -16.76 16.32 -1.47
N PHE A 202 -17.69 16.35 -2.43
CA PHE A 202 -19.08 16.74 -2.22
C PHE A 202 -20.07 15.56 -2.14
N HIS A 203 -19.63 14.31 -2.26
CA HIS A 203 -20.52 13.14 -2.16
C HIS A 203 -21.21 13.03 -0.79
N GLY A 204 -20.55 13.48 0.29
CA GLY A 204 -21.15 13.54 1.63
C GLY A 204 -22.20 14.64 1.82
N TYR A 205 -22.40 15.53 0.83
CA TYR A 205 -23.35 16.66 0.89
C TYR A 205 -24.55 16.48 -0.05
N ASN A 206 -24.85 15.24 -0.44
CA ASN A 206 -25.93 14.90 -1.38
C ASN A 206 -27.33 15.31 -0.91
N ASP A 207 -27.54 15.48 0.39
CA ASP A 207 -28.81 15.95 0.96
C ASP A 207 -29.14 17.40 0.59
N ILE A 208 -28.13 18.17 0.14
CA ILE A 208 -28.31 19.56 -0.27
C ILE A 208 -28.81 19.56 -1.72
N PRO A 209 -30.02 20.08 -2.00
CA PRO A 209 -30.64 19.99 -3.32
C PRO A 209 -29.79 20.64 -4.43
N LYS A 210 -29.05 21.72 -4.10
CA LYS A 210 -28.18 22.39 -5.06
C LYS A 210 -26.95 21.57 -5.44
N VAL A 211 -26.40 20.80 -4.49
CA VAL A 211 -25.25 19.91 -4.75
C VAL A 211 -25.72 18.69 -5.55
N ALA A 212 -26.89 18.14 -5.23
CA ALA A 212 -27.52 17.08 -6.02
C ALA A 212 -27.80 17.53 -7.47
N GLU A 213 -28.29 18.76 -7.67
CA GLU A 213 -28.47 19.35 -9.01
C GLU A 213 -27.15 19.44 -9.78
N LEU A 214 -26.07 19.88 -9.12
CA LEU A 214 -24.72 19.97 -9.71
C LEU A 214 -24.18 18.59 -10.11
N GLN A 215 -24.34 17.58 -9.26
CA GLN A 215 -23.93 16.21 -9.59
C GLN A 215 -24.74 15.63 -10.73
N LYS A 216 -26.05 15.88 -10.77
CA LYS A 216 -26.91 15.49 -11.89
C LYS A 216 -26.46 16.16 -13.20
N LYS A 217 -26.14 17.47 -13.16
CA LYS A 217 -25.59 18.20 -14.32
C LYS A 217 -24.25 17.63 -14.76
N HIS A 218 -23.34 17.34 -13.83
CA HIS A 218 -22.07 16.68 -14.13
C HIS A 218 -22.26 15.32 -14.80
N GLY A 219 -23.20 14.50 -14.31
CA GLY A 219 -23.56 13.22 -14.93
C GLY A 219 -24.17 13.37 -16.34
N ALA A 220 -25.02 14.38 -16.55
CA ALA A 220 -25.56 14.70 -17.87
C ALA A 220 -24.45 15.10 -18.86
N VAL A 221 -23.55 16.00 -18.46
CA VAL A 221 -22.42 16.42 -19.31
C VAL A 221 -21.47 15.26 -19.62
N LYS A 222 -21.25 14.32 -18.69
CA LYS A 222 -20.53 13.07 -18.96
C LYS A 222 -21.22 12.24 -20.05
N SER A 223 -22.54 12.08 -19.96
CA SER A 223 -23.34 11.35 -20.96
C SER A 223 -23.32 12.04 -22.33
N ASP A 224 -23.39 13.37 -22.36
CA ASP A 224 -23.36 14.16 -23.60
C ASP A 224 -21.99 14.08 -24.27
N LEU A 225 -20.90 14.24 -23.49
CA LEU A 225 -19.53 14.04 -23.99
C LEU A 225 -19.35 12.65 -24.55
N ARG A 226 -19.84 11.62 -23.85
CA ARG A 226 -19.82 10.25 -24.34
C ARG A 226 -20.57 10.12 -25.68
N ALA A 227 -21.78 10.66 -25.79
CA ALA A 227 -22.56 10.61 -27.02
C ALA A 227 -21.84 11.32 -28.19
N HIS A 228 -21.28 12.51 -27.95
CA HIS A 228 -20.52 13.26 -28.96
C HIS A 228 -19.28 12.50 -29.44
N VAL A 229 -18.53 11.88 -28.52
CA VAL A 229 -17.37 11.05 -28.86
C VAL A 229 -17.80 9.88 -29.74
N PHE A 230 -18.85 9.15 -29.36
CA PHE A 230 -19.33 8.00 -30.14
C PHE A 230 -19.82 8.43 -31.53
N GLU A 231 -20.55 9.53 -31.64
CA GLU A 231 -21.00 10.09 -32.92
C GLU A 231 -19.82 10.48 -33.83
N ASP A 232 -18.79 11.14 -33.28
CA ASP A 232 -17.59 11.52 -34.03
C ASP A 232 -16.81 10.28 -34.49
N PHE A 233 -16.65 9.27 -33.63
CA PHE A 233 -16.05 8.00 -34.04
C PHE A 233 -16.89 7.29 -35.10
N HIS A 234 -18.22 7.23 -34.99
CA HIS A 234 -19.05 6.55 -36.00
C HIS A 234 -19.01 7.22 -37.38
N SER A 235 -18.97 8.56 -37.42
CA SER A 235 -18.99 9.35 -38.66
C SER A 235 -17.60 9.54 -39.29
N THR A 236 -16.58 9.72 -38.46
CA THR A 236 -15.23 10.12 -38.89
C THR A 236 -14.28 8.93 -39.02
N TRP A 237 -14.58 7.77 -38.42
CA TRP A 237 -13.76 6.54 -38.48
C TRP A 237 -13.86 5.84 -39.84
N LEU A 238 -13.42 6.53 -40.90
CA LEU A 238 -13.21 6.00 -42.24
C LEU A 238 -11.89 6.56 -42.78
N PRO A 239 -11.03 5.72 -43.41
CA PRO A 239 -9.76 6.18 -43.99
C PRO A 239 -9.91 7.33 -44.99
N SER A 240 -10.99 7.34 -45.77
CA SER A 240 -11.29 8.40 -46.73
C SER A 240 -11.61 9.74 -46.08
N VAL A 241 -12.32 9.73 -44.95
CA VAL A 241 -12.74 10.95 -44.23
C VAL A 241 -11.55 11.57 -43.50
N ILE A 242 -10.73 10.73 -42.85
CA ILE A 242 -9.54 11.19 -42.12
C ILE A 242 -8.44 11.67 -43.07
N ALA A 243 -8.32 11.07 -44.25
CA ALA A 243 -7.42 11.58 -45.30
C ALA A 243 -7.88 12.92 -45.89
N GLN A 244 -9.18 13.23 -45.84
CA GLN A 244 -9.74 14.49 -46.36
C GLN A 244 -9.67 15.63 -45.34
N ASP A 245 -9.76 15.35 -44.04
CA ASP A 245 -9.66 16.34 -42.97
C ASP A 245 -8.43 16.07 -42.07
N PRO A 246 -7.32 16.80 -42.26
CA PRO A 246 -6.13 16.68 -41.41
C PRO A 246 -6.38 16.99 -39.92
N SER A 247 -7.48 17.68 -39.59
CA SER A 247 -7.86 17.99 -38.21
C SER A 247 -8.71 16.90 -37.54
N ALA A 248 -9.17 15.89 -38.30
CA ALA A 248 -9.98 14.80 -37.79
C ALA A 248 -9.18 13.86 -36.87
N ALA A 249 -7.97 13.46 -37.29
CA ALA A 249 -7.09 12.60 -36.50
C ALA A 249 -6.73 13.18 -35.11
N PRO A 250 -6.25 14.44 -34.98
CA PRO A 250 -5.96 15.00 -33.66
C PRO A 250 -7.23 15.21 -32.82
N ARG A 251 -8.38 15.49 -33.44
CA ARG A 251 -9.65 15.64 -32.72
C ARG A 251 -10.14 14.32 -32.13
N LEU A 252 -9.99 13.22 -32.87
CA LEU A 252 -10.29 11.88 -32.37
C LEU A 252 -9.27 11.44 -31.31
N ALA A 253 -8.00 11.84 -31.43
CA ALA A 253 -7.00 11.57 -30.41
C ALA A 253 -7.33 12.31 -29.10
N ASP A 254 -7.76 13.56 -29.22
CA ASP A 254 -8.25 14.35 -28.09
C ASP A 254 -9.55 13.76 -27.50
N ALA A 255 -10.42 13.17 -28.34
CA ALA A 255 -11.60 12.45 -27.90
C ALA A 255 -11.24 11.20 -27.08
N CYS A 256 -10.15 10.49 -27.42
CA CYS A 256 -9.64 9.38 -26.60
C CYS A 256 -9.27 9.82 -25.18
N LEU A 257 -8.72 11.04 -24.99
CA LEU A 257 -8.43 11.57 -23.66
C LEU A 257 -9.69 11.76 -22.82
N VAL A 258 -10.81 12.13 -23.44
CA VAL A 258 -12.11 12.23 -22.75
C VAL A 258 -12.61 10.85 -22.34
N VAL A 259 -12.42 9.84 -23.18
CA VAL A 259 -12.78 8.45 -22.86
C VAL A 259 -11.94 7.90 -21.70
N ASP A 260 -10.65 8.22 -21.64
CA ASP A 260 -9.78 7.87 -20.53
C ASP A 260 -10.15 8.60 -19.23
N ALA A 261 -10.60 9.87 -19.32
CA ALA A 261 -11.09 10.63 -18.17
C ALA A 261 -12.51 10.22 -17.71
N LEU A 262 -13.25 9.48 -18.55
CA LEU A 262 -14.53 8.87 -18.23
C LEU A 262 -14.34 7.50 -17.53
N GLU A 263 -15.40 6.72 -17.44
CA GLU A 263 -15.37 5.40 -16.80
C GLU A 263 -14.76 4.33 -17.73
N PRO A 264 -13.98 3.36 -17.20
CA PRO A 264 -13.30 2.33 -18.00
C PRO A 264 -14.22 1.53 -18.94
N HIS A 265 -15.50 1.37 -18.57
CA HIS A 265 -16.50 0.68 -19.38
C HIS A 265 -16.82 1.42 -20.70
N VAL A 266 -16.76 2.75 -20.72
CA VAL A 266 -16.99 3.56 -21.95
C VAL A 266 -15.96 3.20 -23.02
N ARG A 267 -14.71 3.01 -22.59
CA ARG A 267 -13.60 2.61 -23.43
C ARG A 267 -13.82 1.23 -24.04
N GLU A 268 -14.28 0.26 -23.23
CA GLU A 268 -14.60 -1.10 -23.69
C GLU A 268 -15.70 -1.11 -24.74
N GLU A 269 -16.73 -0.30 -24.52
CA GLU A 269 -17.83 -0.21 -25.47
C GLU A 269 -17.40 0.45 -26.78
N LEU A 270 -16.57 1.50 -26.72
CA LEU A 270 -16.02 2.14 -27.91
C LEU A 270 -15.17 1.15 -28.73
N VAL A 271 -14.19 0.50 -28.09
CA VAL A 271 -13.32 -0.48 -28.75
C VAL A 271 -14.12 -1.71 -29.21
N GLY A 272 -15.12 -2.15 -28.44
CA GLY A 272 -16.02 -3.23 -28.78
C GLY A 272 -16.86 -2.92 -30.02
N ASN A 273 -17.42 -1.71 -30.12
CA ASN A 273 -18.18 -1.27 -31.30
C ASN A 273 -17.31 -1.16 -32.54
N LEU A 274 -16.10 -0.60 -32.41
CA LEU A 274 -15.13 -0.51 -33.51
C LEU A 274 -14.71 -1.90 -33.98
N THR A 275 -14.37 -2.78 -33.04
CA THR A 275 -13.98 -4.17 -33.33
C THR A 275 -15.13 -4.91 -33.99
N SER A 276 -16.36 -4.79 -33.49
CA SER A 276 -17.55 -5.42 -34.07
C SER A 276 -17.82 -4.93 -35.49
N LYS A 277 -17.67 -3.63 -35.77
CA LYS A 277 -17.81 -3.07 -37.13
C LYS A 277 -16.79 -3.66 -38.10
N GLU A 278 -15.55 -3.83 -37.67
CA GLU A 278 -14.49 -4.44 -38.47
C GLU A 278 -14.70 -5.95 -38.66
N LEU A 279 -15.18 -6.66 -37.62
CA LEU A 279 -15.54 -8.07 -37.72
C LEU A 279 -16.70 -8.29 -38.70
N VAL A 280 -17.72 -7.44 -38.69
CA VAL A 280 -18.81 -7.49 -39.67
C VAL A 280 -18.31 -7.26 -41.10
N ASN A 281 -17.36 -6.34 -41.29
CA ASN A 281 -16.71 -6.12 -42.59
C ASN A 281 -15.85 -7.33 -43.02
N TYR A 282 -15.22 -8.02 -42.08
CA TYR A 282 -14.53 -9.28 -42.37
C TYR A 282 -15.53 -10.39 -42.75
N THR A 283 -16.60 -10.56 -41.97
CA THR A 283 -17.65 -11.54 -42.25
C THR A 283 -18.29 -11.29 -43.62
N SER A 284 -18.61 -10.05 -43.99
CA SER A 284 -19.21 -9.77 -45.31
C SER A 284 -18.32 -10.14 -46.51
N VAL A 285 -16.99 -10.18 -46.32
CA VAL A 285 -16.02 -10.55 -47.35
C VAL A 285 -15.83 -12.07 -47.44
N PHE A 286 -16.08 -12.82 -46.37
CA PHE A 286 -15.72 -14.24 -46.27
C PHE A 286 -16.85 -15.19 -45.83
N ASP A 287 -18.04 -14.66 -45.54
CA ASP A 287 -19.26 -15.42 -45.30
C ASP A 287 -19.87 -15.86 -46.64
N GLY A 288 -19.87 -17.17 -46.87
CA GLY A 288 -20.38 -17.81 -48.07
C GLY A 288 -21.90 -17.66 -48.27
N SER A 289 -22.64 -17.21 -47.25
CA SER A 289 -24.09 -16.97 -47.31
C SER A 289 -24.46 -15.69 -48.10
N ILE A 290 -23.61 -14.65 -48.03
CA ILE A 290 -23.90 -13.33 -48.61
C ILE A 290 -23.24 -13.16 -50.00
N ALA A 291 -22.07 -13.77 -50.21
CA ALA A 291 -21.36 -13.75 -51.49
C ALA A 291 -21.85 -14.88 -52.42
N GLY A 292 -23.06 -14.73 -52.96
CA GLY A 292 -23.78 -15.72 -53.79
C GLY A 292 -23.15 -16.15 -55.12
N ALA A 293 -21.81 -16.21 -55.24
CA ALA A 293 -21.15 -16.66 -56.47
C ALA A 293 -19.71 -17.17 -56.31
N HIS A 294 -19.16 -17.32 -55.09
CA HIS A 294 -17.74 -17.72 -54.94
C HIS A 294 -17.59 -18.86 -53.91
N GLY A 295 -18.05 -20.07 -54.27
CA GLY A 295 -17.82 -21.31 -53.50
C GLY A 295 -16.34 -21.68 -53.26
N ASP A 296 -15.42 -20.85 -53.73
CA ASP A 296 -13.96 -20.96 -53.56
C ASP A 296 -13.45 -20.28 -52.27
N GLN A 297 -14.27 -19.44 -51.62
CA GLN A 297 -13.89 -18.69 -50.40
C GLN A 297 -14.05 -19.51 -49.11
N SER A 298 -14.79 -20.61 -49.20
CA SER A 298 -15.01 -21.59 -48.13
C SER A 298 -14.05 -22.79 -48.23
N ARG A 299 -13.05 -22.75 -49.12
CA ARG A 299 -12.04 -23.80 -49.24
C ARG A 299 -10.81 -23.45 -48.42
N LEU A 300 -10.08 -24.48 -47.98
CA LEU A 300 -8.86 -24.33 -47.20
C LEU A 300 -7.76 -23.53 -47.94
N GLU A 301 -7.83 -23.50 -49.28
CA GLU A 301 -6.97 -22.68 -50.15
C GLU A 301 -7.19 -21.16 -49.97
N ALA A 302 -8.34 -20.74 -49.40
CA ALA A 302 -8.62 -19.33 -49.11
C ALA A 302 -7.98 -18.83 -47.80
N VAL A 303 -7.29 -19.69 -47.05
CA VAL A 303 -6.56 -19.35 -45.83
C VAL A 303 -5.54 -18.23 -46.08
N ASP A 304 -4.75 -18.34 -47.16
CA ASP A 304 -3.78 -17.30 -47.56
C ASP A 304 -4.45 -15.96 -47.84
N ARG A 305 -5.65 -15.97 -48.44
CA ARG A 305 -6.42 -14.77 -48.74
C ARG A 305 -6.97 -14.11 -47.47
N ARG A 306 -7.39 -14.89 -46.47
CA ARG A 306 -7.84 -14.41 -45.15
C ARG A 306 -6.70 -13.74 -44.41
N TYR A 307 -5.53 -14.36 -44.34
CA TYR A 307 -4.34 -13.76 -43.71
C TYR A 307 -3.84 -12.51 -44.44
N ALA A 308 -3.78 -12.55 -45.78
CA ALA A 308 -3.43 -11.38 -46.57
C ALA A 308 -4.43 -10.22 -46.39
N TRP A 309 -5.72 -10.53 -46.19
CA TRP A 309 -6.73 -9.51 -45.87
C TRP A 309 -6.49 -8.89 -44.50
N VAL A 310 -6.23 -9.69 -43.46
CA VAL A 310 -5.95 -9.18 -42.11
C VAL A 310 -4.70 -8.30 -42.11
N LYS A 311 -3.61 -8.76 -42.73
CA LYS A 311 -2.37 -7.97 -42.89
C LYS A 311 -2.62 -6.65 -43.64
N ARG A 312 -3.39 -6.69 -44.74
CA ARG A 312 -3.76 -5.48 -45.49
C ARG A 312 -4.66 -4.53 -44.69
N ASN A 313 -5.62 -5.04 -43.92
CA ASN A 313 -6.52 -4.22 -43.11
C ASN A 313 -5.73 -3.48 -42.01
N LEU A 314 -4.83 -4.19 -41.32
CA LEU A 314 -3.95 -3.60 -40.31
C LEU A 314 -3.06 -2.50 -40.91
N LYS A 315 -2.39 -2.77 -42.04
CA LYS A 315 -1.49 -1.82 -42.70
C LYS A 315 -2.22 -0.62 -43.31
N ALA A 316 -3.37 -0.84 -43.95
CA ALA A 316 -4.16 0.24 -44.55
C ALA A 316 -4.70 1.25 -43.51
N LYS A 317 -4.71 0.87 -42.24
CA LYS A 317 -5.17 1.70 -41.13
C LYS A 317 -4.06 2.02 -40.13
N GLU A 318 -2.80 1.81 -40.48
CA GLU A 318 -1.66 2.06 -39.60
C GLU A 318 -1.63 3.49 -39.06
N GLU A 319 -1.86 4.47 -39.94
CA GLU A 319 -1.95 5.88 -39.57
C GLU A 319 -3.16 6.20 -38.67
N LEU A 320 -4.25 5.45 -38.81
CA LEU A 320 -5.47 5.60 -38.01
C LEU A 320 -5.28 5.03 -36.60
N TRP A 321 -4.48 3.98 -36.45
CA TRP A 321 -4.18 3.40 -35.14
C TRP A 321 -3.39 4.35 -34.25
N GLY A 322 -2.61 5.28 -34.83
CA GLY A 322 -1.88 6.32 -34.10
C GLY A 322 -2.75 7.35 -33.37
N VAL A 323 -4.06 7.36 -33.65
CA VAL A 323 -5.05 8.20 -32.94
C VAL A 323 -5.33 7.64 -31.53
N PHE A 324 -5.19 6.33 -31.34
CA PHE A 324 -5.43 5.71 -30.05
C PHE A 324 -4.19 5.78 -29.15
N PRO A 325 -4.39 5.99 -27.84
CA PRO A 325 -3.31 5.85 -26.88
C PRO A 325 -2.70 4.44 -26.94
N PRO A 326 -1.36 4.30 -26.89
CA PRO A 326 -0.67 3.02 -27.07
C PRO A 326 -1.04 2.00 -25.99
N GLN A 327 -1.43 2.46 -24.80
CA GLN A 327 -1.87 1.60 -23.69
C GLN A 327 -3.17 0.84 -23.98
N TRP A 328 -4.02 1.33 -24.89
CA TRP A 328 -5.26 0.62 -25.24
C TRP A 328 -5.00 -0.62 -26.11
N ARG A 329 -3.86 -0.66 -26.83
CA ARG A 329 -3.48 -1.78 -27.71
C ARG A 329 -4.60 -2.21 -28.68
N VAL A 330 -5.39 -1.25 -29.16
CA VAL A 330 -6.56 -1.48 -30.04
C VAL A 330 -6.22 -2.36 -31.26
N PRO A 331 -5.10 -2.15 -31.97
CA PRO A 331 -4.76 -2.98 -33.13
C PRO A 331 -4.50 -4.44 -32.77
N GLN A 332 -3.91 -4.69 -31.59
CA GLN A 332 -3.64 -6.04 -31.09
C GLN A 332 -4.95 -6.74 -30.68
N LEU A 333 -5.86 -6.01 -30.02
CA LEU A 333 -7.21 -6.52 -29.66
C LEU A 333 -8.03 -6.88 -30.90
N LEU A 334 -8.02 -6.01 -31.92
CA LEU A 334 -8.69 -6.26 -33.20
C LEU A 334 -8.07 -7.45 -33.94
N CYS A 335 -6.74 -7.54 -33.99
CA CYS A 335 -6.07 -8.68 -34.62
C CYS A 335 -6.44 -9.98 -33.92
N MET A 336 -6.44 -10.01 -32.59
CA MET A 336 -6.80 -11.18 -31.80
C MET A 336 -8.26 -11.60 -32.03
N SER A 337 -9.20 -10.64 -32.11
CA SER A 337 -10.60 -10.95 -32.39
C SER A 337 -10.81 -11.47 -33.81
N LEU A 338 -10.12 -10.89 -34.81
CA LEU A 338 -10.09 -11.40 -36.19
C LEU A 338 -9.50 -12.82 -36.27
N CYS A 339 -8.46 -13.10 -35.49
CA CYS A 339 -7.86 -14.45 -35.41
C CYS A 339 -8.87 -15.45 -34.84
N ARG A 340 -9.58 -15.10 -33.75
CA ARG A 340 -10.63 -15.95 -33.18
C ARG A 340 -11.79 -16.19 -34.15
N LEU A 341 -12.23 -15.16 -34.87
CA LEU A 341 -13.25 -15.30 -35.91
C LEU A 341 -12.76 -16.13 -37.11
N THR A 342 -11.47 -16.03 -37.45
CA THR A 342 -10.87 -16.87 -38.48
C THR A 342 -10.80 -18.33 -38.04
N LYS A 343 -10.47 -18.59 -36.76
CA LYS A 343 -10.52 -19.92 -36.17
C LYS A 343 -11.92 -20.55 -36.30
N THR A 344 -12.98 -19.82 -35.95
CA THR A 344 -14.35 -20.35 -36.05
C THR A 344 -14.73 -20.65 -37.50
N HIS A 345 -14.42 -19.76 -38.45
CA HIS A 345 -14.65 -20.04 -39.86
C HIS A 345 -13.83 -21.23 -40.37
N LEU A 346 -12.59 -21.43 -39.88
CA LEU A 346 -11.76 -22.56 -40.28
C LEU A 346 -12.26 -23.88 -39.70
N LEU A 347 -12.74 -23.90 -38.46
CA LEU A 347 -13.40 -25.07 -37.88
C LEU A 347 -14.63 -25.47 -38.71
N GLU A 348 -15.49 -24.51 -39.06
CA GLU A 348 -16.67 -24.77 -39.91
C GLU A 348 -16.28 -25.31 -41.29
N ILE A 349 -15.22 -24.77 -41.90
CA ILE A 349 -14.69 -25.24 -43.19
C ILE A 349 -14.14 -26.66 -43.06
N LEU A 350 -13.36 -26.96 -42.02
CA LEU A 350 -12.74 -28.28 -41.80
C LEU A 350 -13.80 -29.34 -41.46
N ASP A 351 -14.82 -28.99 -40.68
CA ASP A 351 -15.97 -29.86 -40.39
C ASP A 351 -16.80 -30.16 -41.64
N THR A 352 -16.96 -29.17 -42.53
CA THR A 352 -17.78 -29.31 -43.75
C THR A 352 -17.01 -29.99 -44.90
N ALA A 353 -15.69 -29.81 -44.97
CA ALA A 353 -14.85 -30.31 -46.07
C ALA A 353 -14.65 -31.83 -46.06
N GLY A 354 -14.92 -32.51 -44.94
CA GLY A 354 -14.71 -33.96 -44.81
C GLY A 354 -13.22 -34.36 -44.90
N PRO A 355 -12.88 -35.62 -45.22
CA PRO A 355 -11.49 -36.08 -45.34
C PRO A 355 -10.79 -35.33 -46.47
N THR A 356 -10.11 -34.26 -46.10
CA THR A 356 -9.38 -33.36 -46.99
C THR A 356 -8.01 -33.97 -47.32
N ASP A 357 -7.48 -33.66 -48.50
CA ASP A 357 -6.12 -34.05 -48.86
C ASP A 357 -5.13 -33.55 -47.79
N VAL A 358 -4.40 -34.51 -47.21
CA VAL A 358 -3.41 -34.30 -46.15
C VAL A 358 -2.38 -33.24 -46.55
N GLN A 359 -2.01 -33.16 -47.84
CA GLN A 359 -1.06 -32.15 -48.32
C GLN A 359 -1.63 -30.73 -48.26
N VAL A 360 -2.90 -30.55 -48.63
CA VAL A 360 -3.59 -29.25 -48.56
C VAL A 360 -3.79 -28.82 -47.11
N LEU A 361 -4.08 -29.78 -46.22
CA LEU A 361 -4.20 -29.55 -44.79
C LEU A 361 -2.89 -29.10 -44.16
N LEU A 362 -1.79 -29.79 -44.44
CA LEU A 362 -0.44 -29.45 -43.95
C LEU A 362 0.03 -28.10 -44.50
N GLN A 363 -0.23 -27.82 -45.79
CA GLN A 363 0.13 -26.54 -46.39
C GLN A 363 -0.62 -25.38 -45.70
N ALA A 364 -1.92 -25.53 -45.46
CA ALA A 364 -2.72 -24.53 -44.76
C ALA A 364 -2.28 -24.35 -43.29
N LEU A 365 -1.94 -25.44 -42.60
CA LEU A 365 -1.39 -25.39 -41.24
C LEU A 365 -0.04 -24.65 -41.21
N HIS A 366 0.85 -24.94 -42.15
CA HIS A 366 2.15 -24.26 -42.26
C HIS A 366 1.96 -22.74 -42.45
N ARG A 367 1.05 -22.34 -43.35
CA ARG A 367 0.69 -20.93 -43.58
C ARG A 367 0.08 -20.27 -42.35
N THR A 368 -0.73 -21.01 -41.59
CA THR A 368 -1.33 -20.55 -40.33
C THR A 368 -0.25 -20.26 -39.29
N ILE A 369 0.71 -21.17 -39.12
CA ILE A 369 1.83 -21.01 -38.17
C ILE A 369 2.74 -19.86 -38.58
N GLU A 370 3.06 -19.73 -39.88
CA GLU A 370 3.80 -18.58 -40.41
C GLU A 370 3.10 -17.26 -40.08
N PHE A 371 1.79 -17.18 -40.33
CA PHE A 371 0.98 -16.00 -40.01
C PHE A 371 0.98 -15.68 -38.51
N GLU A 372 0.75 -16.66 -37.64
CA GLU A 372 0.76 -16.45 -36.19
C GLU A 372 2.10 -15.93 -35.71
N ARG A 373 3.21 -16.48 -36.22
CA ARG A 373 4.57 -16.01 -35.89
C ARG A 373 4.78 -14.57 -36.33
N GLU A 374 4.39 -14.21 -37.55
CA GLU A 374 4.52 -12.84 -38.04
C GLU A 374 3.71 -11.84 -37.22
N MET A 375 2.51 -12.20 -36.76
CA MET A 375 1.69 -11.34 -35.90
C MET A 375 2.31 -11.19 -34.49
N ASP A 376 2.84 -12.28 -33.94
CA ASP A 376 3.54 -12.29 -32.65
C ASP A 376 4.79 -11.39 -32.70
N GLU A 377 5.57 -11.46 -33.79
CA GLU A 377 6.74 -10.62 -34.00
C GLU A 377 6.36 -9.15 -34.23
N TYR A 378 5.30 -8.89 -35.01
CA TYR A 378 4.81 -7.54 -35.28
C TYR A 378 4.34 -6.81 -34.02
N PHE A 379 3.63 -7.48 -33.11
CA PHE A 379 3.16 -6.90 -31.85
C PHE A 379 4.16 -7.04 -30.70
N GLY A 380 5.06 -8.03 -30.74
CA GLY A 380 6.11 -8.26 -29.75
C GLY A 380 7.32 -7.33 -29.90
N ALA A 381 7.71 -6.97 -31.13
CA ALA A 381 8.83 -6.06 -31.39
C ALA A 381 8.49 -4.58 -31.14
N GLY A 382 7.20 -4.21 -31.09
CA GLY A 382 6.74 -2.82 -30.93
C GLY A 382 6.55 -2.33 -29.49
N GLY A 383 6.82 -3.17 -28.47
CA GLY A 383 6.43 -2.91 -27.08
C GLY A 383 7.56 -2.65 -26.07
N SER A 384 8.83 -2.64 -26.47
CA SER A 384 9.95 -2.49 -25.55
C SER A 384 10.92 -1.41 -26.01
N GLY A 385 10.69 -0.20 -25.50
CA GLY A 385 11.64 0.90 -25.52
C GLY A 385 11.60 1.62 -24.18
N ALA A 386 12.64 1.38 -23.38
CA ALA A 386 13.11 2.10 -22.19
C ALA A 386 12.83 1.48 -20.79
N ASP A 387 13.95 1.30 -20.07
CA ASP A 387 14.20 0.98 -18.65
C ASP A 387 14.11 -0.51 -18.25
N ASP A 388 15.19 -1.30 -18.34
CA ASP A 388 16.45 -1.39 -17.57
C ASP A 388 16.40 -2.43 -16.43
N GLY A 389 17.50 -3.19 -16.30
CA GLY A 389 17.79 -4.01 -15.12
C GLY A 389 17.59 -5.51 -15.28
N GLY A 390 18.63 -6.20 -15.74
CA GLY A 390 18.69 -7.66 -15.79
C GLY A 390 18.54 -8.34 -14.42
N GLY A 391 18.08 -9.59 -14.46
CA GLY A 391 17.94 -10.44 -13.29
C GLY A 391 17.30 -11.77 -13.67
N ASP A 392 18.14 -12.68 -14.15
CA ASP A 392 17.91 -14.12 -14.10
C ASP A 392 17.51 -14.52 -12.67
N GLY A 393 16.45 -15.32 -12.54
CA GLY A 393 15.82 -15.60 -11.26
C GLY A 393 14.51 -16.36 -11.43
N SER A 394 14.65 -17.63 -11.77
CA SER A 394 13.65 -18.66 -11.46
C SER A 394 13.24 -18.56 -9.99
N ASP A 395 12.00 -18.15 -9.70
CA ASP A 395 11.40 -18.34 -8.38
C ASP A 395 10.00 -18.94 -8.53
N GLU A 396 9.98 -20.25 -8.34
CA GLU A 396 8.82 -21.02 -7.93
C GLU A 396 8.34 -20.48 -6.57
N ALA A 397 7.15 -19.90 -6.54
CA ALA A 397 6.46 -19.65 -5.27
C ALA A 397 5.81 -20.97 -4.79
N GLY A 398 6.60 -21.75 -4.05
CA GLY A 398 6.08 -22.77 -3.15
C GLY A 398 5.37 -22.09 -1.98
N GLN A 399 4.07 -22.36 -1.85
CA GLN A 399 3.29 -22.05 -0.66
C GLN A 399 3.07 -23.38 0.06
N GLU A 400 3.86 -23.62 1.10
CA GLU A 400 3.61 -24.67 2.09
C GLU A 400 2.57 -24.13 3.08
N ASP A 401 1.39 -24.75 3.10
CA ASP A 401 0.57 -24.87 4.31
C ASP A 401 0.26 -26.37 4.47
N ASP A 402 0.59 -26.86 5.67
CA ASP A 402 0.59 -28.25 6.09
C ASP A 402 -0.81 -28.70 6.57
N ASP A 403 -0.97 -30.02 6.67
CA ASP A 403 -2.08 -30.81 7.23
C ASP A 403 -3.37 -31.01 6.38
N GLU A 404 -3.47 -32.18 5.72
CA GLU A 404 -4.31 -33.29 6.22
C GLU A 404 -4.17 -34.56 5.35
N LYS A 405 -4.04 -35.71 6.03
CA LYS A 405 -4.04 -37.05 5.43
C LYS A 405 -5.29 -37.28 4.57
N ASP A 406 -5.11 -37.69 3.31
CA ASP A 406 -5.87 -38.80 2.75
C ASP A 406 -5.25 -39.37 1.47
N GLY A 407 -5.16 -40.70 1.41
CA GLY A 407 -4.54 -41.46 0.32
C GLY A 407 -5.39 -41.50 -0.94
N ALA A 408 -5.41 -40.41 -1.70
CA ALA A 408 -6.00 -40.39 -3.04
C ALA A 408 -5.01 -40.94 -4.08
N SER A 409 -5.46 -41.90 -4.90
CA SER A 409 -4.67 -42.49 -5.97
C SER A 409 -4.35 -41.45 -7.06
N ALA A 410 -3.16 -41.55 -7.68
CA ALA A 410 -2.66 -40.63 -8.71
C ALA A 410 -3.66 -40.35 -9.86
N GLY A 411 -4.56 -41.29 -10.15
CA GLY A 411 -5.64 -41.11 -11.12
C GLY A 411 -6.71 -40.09 -10.69
N GLN A 412 -7.00 -39.97 -9.40
CA GLN A 412 -7.99 -39.01 -8.86
C GLN A 412 -7.43 -37.58 -8.84
N VAL A 413 -6.13 -37.43 -8.59
CA VAL A 413 -5.44 -36.15 -8.68
C VAL A 413 -5.47 -35.63 -10.12
N ARG A 414 -5.13 -36.49 -11.09
CA ARG A 414 -5.17 -36.13 -12.52
C ARG A 414 -6.59 -35.76 -12.99
N ALA A 415 -7.60 -36.52 -12.57
CA ALA A 415 -9.00 -36.22 -12.87
C ALA A 415 -9.48 -34.90 -12.24
N LYS A 416 -8.99 -34.54 -11.04
CA LYS A 416 -9.30 -33.26 -10.38
C LYS A 416 -8.69 -32.07 -11.13
N TYR A 417 -7.44 -32.18 -11.58
CA TYR A 417 -6.78 -31.15 -12.39
C TYR A 417 -7.41 -31.01 -13.78
N GLU A 418 -7.79 -32.10 -14.43
CA GLU A 418 -8.53 -32.07 -15.71
C GLU A 418 -9.92 -31.46 -15.57
N ARG A 419 -10.61 -31.75 -14.46
CA ARG A 419 -11.92 -31.15 -14.17
C ARG A 419 -11.81 -29.65 -13.93
N MET A 420 -10.82 -29.20 -13.16
CA MET A 420 -10.57 -27.76 -12.97
C MET A 420 -10.17 -27.06 -14.27
N ARG A 421 -9.43 -27.74 -15.18
CA ARG A 421 -9.09 -27.19 -16.50
C ARG A 421 -10.35 -27.00 -17.36
N LYS A 422 -11.20 -28.03 -17.44
CA LYS A 422 -12.47 -27.97 -18.16
C LYS A 422 -13.45 -26.97 -17.55
N GLU A 423 -13.46 -26.83 -16.23
CA GLU A 423 -14.33 -25.88 -15.52
C GLU A 423 -13.87 -24.42 -15.75
N LYS A 424 -12.56 -24.19 -15.92
CA LYS A 424 -11.98 -22.90 -16.32
C LYS A 424 -12.28 -22.56 -17.78
N GLU A 425 -12.19 -23.53 -18.69
CA GLU A 425 -12.63 -23.39 -20.10
C GLU A 425 -14.14 -23.12 -20.20
N VAL A 426 -14.96 -23.80 -19.40
CA VAL A 426 -16.42 -23.58 -19.37
C VAL A 426 -16.75 -22.23 -18.73
N ALA A 427 -15.99 -21.75 -17.74
CA ALA A 427 -16.16 -20.41 -17.17
C ALA A 427 -15.79 -19.29 -18.16
N GLU A 428 -14.75 -19.49 -19.00
CA GLU A 428 -14.41 -18.60 -20.12
C GLU A 428 -15.48 -18.61 -21.22
N GLN A 429 -16.15 -19.74 -21.44
CA GLN A 429 -17.22 -19.86 -22.44
C GLN A 429 -18.59 -19.36 -21.94
N ARG A 430 -18.87 -19.36 -20.62
CA ARG A 430 -20.18 -18.96 -20.05
C ARG A 430 -20.25 -17.54 -19.47
N GLY A 431 -19.14 -16.83 -19.34
CA GLY A 431 -19.08 -15.56 -18.61
C GLY A 431 -18.68 -14.37 -19.47
N GLY A 432 -19.63 -13.80 -20.22
CA GLY A 432 -19.48 -12.49 -20.87
C GLY A 432 -19.46 -11.33 -19.86
N ARG A 433 -18.51 -11.32 -18.93
CA ARG A 433 -18.05 -10.08 -18.29
C ARG A 433 -16.75 -9.70 -18.95
N ALA A 434 -16.81 -8.63 -19.74
CA ALA A 434 -15.62 -7.95 -20.20
C ALA A 434 -14.71 -7.71 -18.99
N LEU A 435 -13.51 -8.27 -19.04
CA LEU A 435 -12.46 -7.85 -18.13
C LEU A 435 -12.28 -6.33 -18.32
N PRO A 436 -12.05 -5.56 -17.23
CA PRO A 436 -11.71 -4.15 -17.34
C PRO A 436 -10.68 -3.99 -18.46
N MET A 437 -10.86 -3.08 -19.43
CA MET A 437 -9.95 -3.03 -20.58
C MET A 437 -8.46 -2.92 -20.19
N ASP A 438 -8.14 -2.30 -19.05
CA ASP A 438 -6.75 -2.29 -18.53
C ASP A 438 -6.24 -3.70 -18.22
N SER A 439 -7.11 -4.54 -17.65
CA SER A 439 -6.85 -5.97 -17.44
C SER A 439 -6.84 -6.75 -18.75
N ALA A 440 -7.68 -6.41 -19.73
CA ALA A 440 -7.70 -7.07 -21.03
C ALA A 440 -6.45 -6.73 -21.88
N ALA A 441 -6.06 -5.46 -21.93
CA ALA A 441 -4.86 -4.97 -22.61
C ALA A 441 -3.58 -5.47 -21.91
N ALA A 442 -3.55 -5.52 -20.57
CA ALA A 442 -2.44 -6.11 -19.81
C ALA A 442 -2.36 -7.64 -19.99
N SER A 443 -3.49 -8.34 -20.06
CA SER A 443 -3.52 -9.77 -20.38
C SER A 443 -3.05 -10.02 -21.81
N LEU A 444 -3.43 -9.15 -22.75
CA LEU A 444 -3.00 -9.24 -24.14
C LEU A 444 -1.51 -8.91 -24.33
N ALA A 445 -0.93 -8.06 -23.49
CA ALA A 445 0.51 -7.79 -23.51
C ALA A 445 1.34 -9.07 -23.26
N LYS A 446 0.74 -10.10 -22.65
CA LYS A 446 1.33 -11.42 -22.43
C LYS A 446 0.74 -12.50 -23.34
N ALA A 447 -0.29 -12.18 -24.13
CA ALA A 447 -0.96 -13.15 -25.00
C ALA A 447 -0.17 -13.32 -26.29
N SER A 448 0.23 -14.55 -26.58
CA SER A 448 0.83 -14.92 -27.86
C SER A 448 -0.25 -15.22 -28.89
N PHE A 449 0.04 -14.91 -30.15
CA PHE A 449 -0.80 -15.31 -31.28
C PHE A 449 -0.62 -16.79 -31.65
N ARG A 450 0.41 -17.46 -31.12
CA ARG A 450 0.69 -18.88 -31.37
C ARG A 450 -0.40 -19.77 -30.80
N GLY A 451 -0.90 -20.71 -31.60
CA GLY A 451 -1.90 -21.68 -31.17
C GLY A 451 -3.34 -21.17 -31.22
N VAL A 452 -3.56 -19.88 -31.54
CA VAL A 452 -4.92 -19.31 -31.54
C VAL A 452 -5.75 -19.90 -32.66
N ILE A 453 -5.20 -19.88 -33.89
CA ILE A 453 -5.81 -20.39 -35.10
C ILE A 453 -5.32 -21.82 -35.37
N SER A 454 -4.02 -22.09 -35.24
CA SER A 454 -3.44 -23.41 -35.51
C SER A 454 -4.07 -24.52 -34.67
N GLY A 455 -4.54 -24.21 -33.46
CA GLY A 455 -5.31 -25.15 -32.63
C GLY A 455 -6.63 -25.63 -33.25
N SER A 456 -7.16 -25.00 -34.32
CA SER A 456 -8.33 -25.55 -35.04
C SER A 456 -7.99 -26.75 -35.92
N PHE A 457 -6.72 -26.96 -36.24
CA PHE A 457 -6.29 -28.06 -37.12
C PHE A 457 -6.03 -29.34 -36.35
N GLU A 458 -5.78 -29.27 -35.03
CA GLU A 458 -5.40 -30.42 -34.19
C GLU A 458 -6.40 -31.57 -34.28
N ASP A 459 -7.70 -31.27 -34.22
CA ASP A 459 -8.77 -32.28 -34.27
C ASP A 459 -8.90 -32.96 -35.65
N HIS A 460 -8.35 -32.36 -36.71
CA HIS A 460 -8.42 -32.87 -38.08
C HIS A 460 -7.11 -33.46 -38.61
N LEU A 461 -6.05 -33.54 -37.78
CA LEU A 461 -4.77 -34.15 -38.17
C LEU A 461 -4.74 -35.69 -38.07
N GLY A 462 -5.82 -36.33 -37.62
CA GLY A 462 -5.91 -37.80 -37.53
C GLY A 462 -5.49 -38.55 -38.81
N PRO A 463 -6.02 -38.19 -40.00
CA PRO A 463 -5.63 -38.81 -41.27
C PRO A 463 -4.15 -38.60 -41.64
N TYR A 464 -3.51 -37.53 -41.17
CA TYR A 464 -2.07 -37.32 -41.35
C TYR A 464 -1.26 -38.26 -40.46
N VAL A 465 -1.66 -38.42 -39.19
CA VAL A 465 -0.99 -39.34 -38.26
C VAL A 465 -1.06 -40.78 -38.77
N GLU A 466 -2.21 -41.21 -39.30
CA GLU A 466 -2.36 -42.54 -39.90
C GLU A 466 -1.52 -42.72 -41.18
N LEU A 467 -1.32 -41.65 -41.96
CA LEU A 467 -0.47 -41.67 -43.15
C LEU A 467 1.01 -41.78 -42.77
N GLU A 468 1.47 -41.00 -41.80
CA GLU A 468 2.83 -41.06 -41.25
C GLU A 468 3.10 -42.42 -40.59
N GLU A 469 2.14 -42.96 -39.84
CA GLU A 469 2.28 -44.30 -39.25
C GLU A 469 2.47 -45.36 -40.34
N ARG A 470 1.68 -45.32 -41.42
CA ARG A 470 1.89 -46.21 -42.58
C ARG A 470 3.24 -46.01 -43.24
N GLN A 471 3.64 -44.78 -43.50
CA GLN A 471 4.94 -44.49 -44.14
C GLN A 471 6.11 -44.95 -43.29
N LEU A 472 6.04 -44.76 -41.96
CA LEU A 472 7.03 -45.25 -41.01
C LEU A 472 7.06 -46.77 -40.96
N MET A 473 5.89 -47.44 -41.02
CA MET A 473 5.83 -48.90 -41.12
C MET A 473 6.41 -49.42 -42.43
N ASP A 474 6.10 -48.79 -43.57
CA ASP A 474 6.66 -49.16 -44.88
C ASP A 474 8.18 -48.94 -44.92
N MET A 475 8.67 -47.85 -44.33
CA MET A 475 10.11 -47.60 -44.17
C MET A 475 10.76 -48.64 -43.25
N LEU A 476 10.09 -49.01 -42.15
CA LEU A 476 10.58 -50.03 -41.23
C LEU A 476 10.64 -51.40 -41.92
N ASP A 477 9.61 -51.78 -42.68
CA ASP A 477 9.58 -53.02 -43.45
C ASP A 477 10.69 -53.04 -44.51
N THR A 478 10.94 -51.90 -45.17
CA THR A 478 12.05 -51.77 -46.12
C THR A 478 13.40 -51.95 -45.43
N LEU A 479 13.61 -51.33 -44.26
CA LEU A 479 14.83 -51.48 -43.48
C LEU A 479 15.01 -52.91 -42.93
N VAL A 480 13.93 -53.56 -42.52
CA VAL A 480 13.91 -54.96 -42.07
C VAL A 480 14.26 -55.92 -43.20
N VAL A 481 13.83 -55.62 -44.43
CA VAL A 481 14.18 -56.41 -45.63
C VAL A 481 15.64 -56.17 -46.05
N GLU A 482 16.17 -54.97 -45.86
CA GLU A 482 17.58 -54.65 -46.14
C GLU A 482 18.55 -55.23 -45.09
N GLU A 483 18.10 -55.48 -43.86
CA GLU A 483 18.86 -56.21 -42.84
C GLU A 483 18.97 -57.71 -43.16
N THR A 484 19.94 -58.06 -44.01
CA THR A 484 20.36 -59.45 -44.23
C THR A 484 21.14 -59.99 -43.04
N TRP A 485 20.42 -60.46 -42.01
CA TRP A 485 20.99 -61.31 -40.96
C TRP A 485 21.35 -62.70 -41.54
N GLY A 486 22.57 -62.82 -42.09
CA GLY A 486 23.28 -64.09 -42.24
C GLY A 486 23.10 -64.85 -43.56
N LYS A 487 23.81 -64.45 -44.62
CA LYS A 487 24.34 -65.43 -45.59
C LYS A 487 25.70 -65.94 -45.11
N VAL A 488 25.65 -66.91 -44.20
CA VAL A 488 26.83 -67.71 -43.83
C VAL A 488 27.09 -68.72 -44.95
N SER A 489 28.30 -68.60 -45.50
CA SER A 489 29.02 -69.58 -46.32
C SER A 489 28.77 -71.04 -45.94
N GLY A 490 28.31 -71.85 -46.90
CA GLY A 490 28.28 -73.31 -46.82
C GLY A 490 28.83 -73.93 -48.10
N LEU A 491 30.09 -74.38 -48.03
CA LEU A 491 30.83 -75.12 -49.04
C LEU A 491 30.48 -76.63 -49.01
N GLY A 492 30.58 -77.27 -50.18
CA GLY A 492 30.61 -78.73 -50.38
C GLY A 492 29.36 -79.23 -51.11
N GLY A 493 29.41 -79.86 -52.28
CA GLY A 493 30.50 -80.50 -53.03
C GLY A 493 29.85 -81.69 -53.73
N ASP A 494 29.83 -81.67 -55.07
CA ASP A 494 30.10 -82.83 -55.94
C ASP A 494 29.63 -82.56 -57.38
N ALA A 495 30.52 -82.93 -58.30
CA ALA A 495 30.45 -82.70 -59.72
C ALA A 495 30.20 -84.03 -60.45
N GLU A 496 29.22 -84.08 -61.36
CA GLU A 496 29.12 -85.06 -62.44
C GLU A 496 28.13 -84.50 -63.49
N VAL A 497 28.57 -83.83 -64.55
CA VAL A 497 28.99 -84.34 -65.88
C VAL A 497 27.89 -85.04 -66.70
N ALA A 498 27.50 -84.33 -67.76
CA ALA A 498 27.08 -84.77 -69.10
C ALA A 498 25.70 -85.43 -69.33
N GLY A 499 24.93 -84.81 -70.23
CA GLY A 499 23.77 -85.40 -70.89
C GLY A 499 23.14 -84.43 -71.90
N GLN A 500 23.76 -84.29 -73.06
CA GLN A 500 23.22 -83.59 -74.23
C GLN A 500 21.91 -84.23 -74.70
N SER A 501 20.93 -83.43 -75.11
CA SER A 501 20.23 -83.62 -76.40
C SER A 501 19.20 -82.52 -76.66
N SER A 502 19.43 -81.83 -77.77
CA SER A 502 18.57 -80.87 -78.44
C SER A 502 17.28 -81.49 -79.00
N SER A 503 16.19 -80.72 -78.86
CA SER A 503 15.19 -80.37 -79.90
C SER A 503 14.59 -81.47 -80.79
N SER A 504 13.30 -81.74 -80.60
CA SER A 504 12.27 -81.80 -81.66
C SER A 504 10.89 -81.99 -81.00
N MET A 505 9.98 -81.00 -81.00
CA MET A 505 8.97 -80.71 -82.04
C MET A 505 7.91 -81.81 -82.24
N GLY A 506 6.64 -81.43 -82.03
CA GLY A 506 5.41 -82.20 -82.28
C GLY A 506 4.58 -82.33 -80.98
N GLY A 507 3.60 -81.47 -80.72
CA GLY A 507 2.21 -81.60 -81.20
C GLY A 507 1.44 -82.46 -80.19
N ASP A 508 0.18 -82.29 -79.82
CA ASP A 508 -0.96 -81.47 -80.23
C ASP A 508 -2.05 -81.78 -79.17
N GLY A 509 -3.04 -80.91 -79.03
CA GLY A 509 -4.42 -81.31 -78.77
C GLY A 509 -4.83 -81.89 -77.40
N GLY A 510 -5.65 -81.11 -76.70
CA GLY A 510 -7.03 -81.57 -76.45
C GLY A 510 -7.35 -82.18 -75.08
N GLY A 511 -7.90 -81.32 -74.22
CA GLY A 511 -9.16 -81.47 -73.49
C GLY A 511 -9.71 -82.84 -73.04
N GLY A 512 -10.16 -82.86 -71.79
CA GLY A 512 -11.38 -83.57 -71.38
C GLY A 512 -11.19 -84.61 -70.28
N GLY A 513 -11.71 -84.30 -69.10
CA GLY A 513 -11.83 -85.19 -67.95
C GLY A 513 -12.12 -84.40 -66.68
#